data_AF-A0NM75-F1
#
_entry.id   AF-A0NM75-F1
#
_cell.length_a   1.000
_cell.length_b   1.000
_cell.length_c   1.000
_cell.angle_alpha   90.00
_cell.angle_beta   90.00
_cell.angle_gamma   90.00
#
_symmetry.space_group_name_H-M   'P 1'
#
loop_
_entity.id
_entity.type
_entity.pdbx_description
1 polymer ?
#
loop_
_entity_poly.entity_id
_entity_poly.type
_entity_poly.pdbx_seq_one_letter_code
_entity_poly.pdbx_strand_id
1 'polypeptide(L)'
;MKTTLTAALLAFGLCTASAQAEIEAARDLMEANRYEEAMKELWPAARSGNADAEELIGVMYAMGLGVERDDQRAFEWYLRSAMKGHPGAQSGVGWYYEVGRGMPAPDLVRAYMWYTLSAIGGDPDAAISLEEVVKKMTKDEIEKAHILVGDYKVWMYPFN
;
A
#
# COMPACT_ATOMS: atom_id res chain seq x y z
N MET A 1 -24.67 -14.38 53.00
CA MET A 1 -24.02 -13.10 52.60
C MET A 1 -23.61 -13.24 51.14
N LYS A 2 -24.04 -12.29 50.29
CA LYS A 2 -23.90 -12.32 48.83
C LYS A 2 -22.48 -11.90 48.45
N THR A 3 -21.76 -12.68 47.66
CA THR A 3 -20.56 -12.21 46.94
C THR A 3 -20.92 -12.04 45.48
N THR A 4 -21.01 -10.78 45.07
CA THR A 4 -21.20 -10.31 43.70
C THR A 4 -19.95 -10.57 42.87
N LEU A 5 -20.09 -11.33 41.78
CA LEU A 5 -19.20 -11.21 40.62
C LEU A 5 -19.78 -10.12 39.72
N THR A 6 -19.00 -9.11 39.36
CA THR A 6 -19.39 -8.15 38.33
C THR A 6 -18.23 -7.93 37.37
N ALA A 7 -18.48 -8.46 36.16
CA ALA A 7 -17.90 -8.22 34.85
C ALA A 7 -16.71 -7.25 34.72
N ALA A 8 -15.59 -7.78 34.20
CA ALA A 8 -14.64 -6.99 33.44
C ALA A 8 -15.26 -6.69 32.06
N LEU A 9 -15.59 -5.43 31.79
CA LEU A 9 -15.97 -4.97 30.45
C LEU A 9 -14.70 -4.74 29.62
N LEU A 10 -14.66 -5.41 28.46
CA LEU A 10 -13.68 -5.21 27.40
C LEU A 10 -13.58 -3.73 26.99
N ALA A 11 -12.41 -3.13 27.17
CA ALA A 11 -12.02 -1.91 26.47
C ALA A 11 -11.44 -2.29 25.09
N PHE A 12 -12.30 -2.59 24.12
CA PHE A 12 -11.91 -2.90 22.73
C PHE A 12 -12.36 -1.80 21.75
N GLY A 13 -12.34 -0.54 22.20
CA GLY A 13 -12.88 0.59 21.42
C GLY A 13 -11.99 1.84 21.31
N LEU A 14 -10.77 1.85 21.85
CA LEU A 14 -9.95 3.07 21.93
C LEU A 14 -8.71 3.08 21.02
N CYS A 15 -8.38 1.98 20.32
CA CYS A 15 -7.10 1.88 19.60
C CYS A 15 -7.19 2.27 18.11
N THR A 16 -8.38 2.30 17.49
CA THR A 16 -8.50 2.62 16.05
C THR A 16 -8.53 4.12 15.78
N ALA A 17 -8.93 4.93 16.75
CA ALA A 17 -8.96 6.38 16.62
C ALA A 17 -7.57 7.03 16.65
N SER A 18 -6.56 6.40 17.27
CA SER A 18 -5.21 6.96 17.35
C SER A 18 -4.44 6.80 16.04
N ALA A 19 -4.49 5.62 15.41
CA ALA A 19 -3.71 5.35 14.19
C ALA A 19 -4.16 6.20 12.99
N GLN A 20 -5.47 6.44 12.84
CA GLN A 20 -5.98 7.33 11.78
C GLN A 20 -5.61 8.80 12.05
N ALA A 21 -5.75 9.25 13.30
CA ALA A 21 -5.39 10.61 13.70
C ALA A 21 -3.87 10.88 13.60
N GLU A 22 -3.04 9.84 13.72
CA GLU A 22 -1.58 9.93 13.63
C GLU A 22 -1.07 10.25 12.20
N ILE A 23 -1.81 9.86 11.15
CA ILE A 23 -1.36 10.07 9.76
C ILE A 23 -1.85 11.40 9.17
N GLU A 24 -3.00 11.91 9.60
CA GLU A 24 -3.56 13.18 9.07
C GLU A 24 -2.60 14.35 9.25
N ALA A 25 -1.95 14.46 10.42
CA ALA A 25 -0.95 15.51 10.66
C ALA A 25 0.21 15.46 9.67
N ALA A 26 0.67 14.27 9.29
CA ALA A 26 1.70 14.12 8.27
C ALA A 26 1.19 14.51 6.87
N ARG A 27 -0.06 14.16 6.53
CA ARG A 27 -0.69 14.57 5.26
C ARG A 27 -0.81 16.09 5.16
N ASP A 28 -1.29 16.75 6.21
CA ASP A 28 -1.36 18.22 6.30
C ASP A 28 0.03 18.86 6.10
N LEU A 29 1.07 18.27 6.70
CA LEU A 29 2.46 18.72 6.50
C LEU A 29 2.90 18.53 5.05
N MET A 30 2.58 17.41 4.41
CA MET A 30 2.89 17.18 2.98
C MET A 30 2.17 18.17 2.07
N GLU A 31 0.89 18.45 2.32
CA GLU A 31 0.11 19.45 1.59
C GLU A 31 0.68 20.86 1.77
N ALA A 32 1.19 21.18 2.96
CA ALA A 32 1.91 22.41 3.25
C ALA A 32 3.36 22.44 2.72
N ASN A 33 3.79 21.40 1.97
CA ASN A 33 5.16 21.21 1.48
C ASN A 33 6.24 21.15 2.59
N ARG A 34 5.85 20.82 3.83
CA ARG A 34 6.73 20.65 5.00
C ARG A 34 7.23 19.21 5.08
N TYR A 35 7.88 18.75 4.01
CA TYR A 35 8.20 17.34 3.81
C TYR A 35 9.15 16.74 4.85
N GLU A 36 10.16 17.48 5.29
CA GLU A 36 11.08 16.98 6.34
C GLU A 36 10.35 16.72 7.67
N GLU A 37 9.34 17.52 7.97
CA GLU A 37 8.51 17.36 9.17
C GLU A 37 7.52 16.22 8.99
N ALA A 38 6.88 16.12 7.82
CA ALA A 38 6.05 14.97 7.47
C ALA A 38 6.83 13.65 7.61
N MET A 39 8.07 13.58 7.11
CA MET A 39 8.91 12.38 7.27
C MET A 39 9.14 12.03 8.74
N LYS A 40 9.36 13.02 9.61
CA LYS A 40 9.54 12.79 11.05
C LYS A 40 8.28 12.23 11.71
N GLU A 41 7.10 12.72 11.33
CA GLU A 41 5.81 12.22 11.82
C GLU A 41 5.49 10.81 11.29
N LEU A 42 5.78 10.55 10.00
CA LEU A 42 5.53 9.24 9.38
C LEU A 42 6.43 8.14 9.92
N TRP A 43 7.68 8.47 10.24
CA TRP A 43 8.71 7.47 10.51
C TRP A 43 8.37 6.50 11.67
N PRO A 44 7.91 6.94 12.85
CA PRO A 44 7.52 6.03 13.93
C PRO A 44 6.38 5.09 13.54
N ALA A 45 5.37 5.59 12.83
CA ALA A 45 4.22 4.80 12.38
C ALA A 45 4.63 3.75 11.34
N ALA A 46 5.42 4.15 10.33
CA ALA A 46 5.95 3.25 9.32
C ALA A 46 6.85 2.16 9.94
N ARG A 47 7.71 2.52 10.90
CA ARG A 47 8.55 1.58 11.66
C ARG A 47 7.75 0.59 12.50
N SER A 48 6.53 0.95 12.89
CA SER A 48 5.59 0.10 13.61
C SER A 48 4.68 -0.69 12.67
N GLY A 49 4.87 -0.55 11.36
CA GLY A 49 4.15 -1.29 10.34
C GLY A 49 2.80 -0.70 9.92
N ASN A 50 2.52 0.57 10.22
CA ASN A 50 1.35 1.25 9.66
C ASN A 50 1.47 1.35 8.12
N ALA A 51 0.51 0.79 7.39
CA ALA A 51 0.58 0.70 5.94
C ALA A 51 0.41 2.05 5.23
N ASP A 52 -0.41 2.95 5.78
CA ASP A 52 -0.60 4.31 5.23
C ASP A 52 0.71 5.11 5.34
N ALA A 53 1.40 5.03 6.47
CA ALA A 53 2.69 5.69 6.65
C ALA A 53 3.77 5.14 5.70
N GLU A 54 3.81 3.81 5.53
CA GLU A 54 4.73 3.17 4.58
C GLU A 54 4.45 3.59 3.14
N GLU A 55 3.18 3.72 2.75
CA GLU A 55 2.77 4.21 1.43
C GLU A 55 3.24 5.65 1.20
N LEU A 56 2.99 6.54 2.17
CA LEU A 56 3.40 7.95 2.08
C LEU A 56 4.92 8.11 2.01
N ILE A 57 5.69 7.32 2.78
CA ILE A 57 7.16 7.31 2.64
C ILE A 57 7.57 6.82 1.24
N GLY A 58 6.86 5.84 0.67
CA GLY A 58 7.03 5.41 -0.72
C GLY A 58 6.86 6.57 -1.71
N VAL A 59 5.78 7.37 -1.55
CA VAL A 59 5.52 8.58 -2.35
C VAL A 59 6.68 9.57 -2.24
N MET A 60 7.14 9.83 -1.01
CA MET A 60 8.23 10.79 -0.77
C MET A 60 9.51 10.40 -1.49
N TYR A 61 9.91 9.12 -1.47
CA TYR A 61 11.06 8.66 -2.25
C TYR A 61 10.82 8.66 -3.76
N ALA A 62 9.61 8.31 -4.22
CA ALA A 62 9.29 8.27 -5.65
C ALA A 62 9.35 9.66 -6.31
N MET A 63 8.94 10.68 -5.55
CA MET A 63 8.84 12.07 -6.00
C MET A 63 10.00 12.96 -5.54
N GLY A 64 10.84 12.50 -4.61
CA GLY A 64 11.92 13.32 -4.03
C GLY A 64 11.42 14.42 -3.10
N LEU A 65 10.39 14.14 -2.29
CA LEU A 65 9.75 15.11 -1.40
C LEU A 65 10.45 15.10 -0.04
N GLY A 66 11.27 16.11 0.24
CA GLY A 66 12.04 16.20 1.49
C GLY A 66 13.14 15.14 1.65
N VAL A 67 13.34 14.31 0.62
CA VAL A 67 14.41 13.30 0.50
C VAL A 67 14.90 13.25 -0.95
N GLU A 68 16.10 12.74 -1.18
CA GLU A 68 16.56 12.46 -2.54
C GLU A 68 15.67 11.40 -3.19
N ARG A 69 15.32 11.61 -4.47
CA ARG A 69 14.51 10.67 -5.23
C ARG A 69 15.23 9.33 -5.37
N ASP A 70 14.60 8.25 -4.92
CA ASP A 70 15.17 6.91 -4.94
C ASP A 70 14.07 5.89 -5.28
N ASP A 71 14.06 5.44 -6.54
CA ASP A 71 13.05 4.53 -7.07
C ASP A 71 13.10 3.15 -6.41
N GLN A 72 14.29 2.69 -6.01
CA GLN A 72 14.44 1.40 -5.35
C GLN A 72 13.85 1.46 -3.95
N ARG A 73 14.17 2.51 -3.16
CA ARG A 73 13.56 2.69 -1.84
C ARG A 73 12.07 2.91 -1.92
N ALA A 74 11.61 3.70 -2.88
CA ALA A 74 10.17 3.91 -3.10
C ALA A 74 9.46 2.57 -3.33
N PHE A 75 9.98 1.74 -4.24
CA PHE A 75 9.45 0.42 -4.51
C PHE A 75 9.44 -0.46 -3.25
N GLU A 76 10.52 -0.48 -2.46
CA GLU A 76 10.59 -1.26 -1.23
C GLU A 76 9.54 -0.82 -0.19
N TRP A 77 9.31 0.48 -0.03
CA TRP A 77 8.29 0.99 0.90
C TRP A 77 6.87 0.71 0.41
N TYR A 78 6.60 0.93 -0.88
CA TYR A 78 5.32 0.53 -1.48
C TYR A 78 5.07 -0.96 -1.33
N LEU A 79 6.08 -1.81 -1.55
CA LEU A 79 5.92 -3.26 -1.41
C LEU A 79 5.58 -3.68 0.03
N ARG A 80 6.17 -3.04 1.04
CA ARG A 80 5.83 -3.31 2.46
C ARG A 80 4.38 -2.98 2.76
N SER A 81 3.91 -1.83 2.31
CA SER A 81 2.53 -1.38 2.48
C SER A 81 1.56 -2.26 1.68
N ALA A 82 1.88 -2.56 0.42
CA ALA A 82 1.09 -3.39 -0.48
C ALA A 82 0.89 -4.82 0.04
N MET A 83 1.92 -5.39 0.70
CA MET A 83 1.84 -6.70 1.35
C MET A 83 0.90 -6.74 2.55
N LYS A 84 0.45 -5.58 3.06
CA LYS A 84 -0.57 -5.48 4.11
C LYS A 84 -1.96 -5.19 3.56
N GLY A 85 -2.11 -5.23 2.24
CA GLY A 85 -3.39 -5.02 1.58
C GLY A 85 -3.73 -3.56 1.30
N HIS A 86 -2.81 -2.61 1.49
CA HIS A 86 -3.08 -1.20 1.20
C HIS A 86 -3.23 -0.97 -0.32
N PRO A 87 -4.41 -0.55 -0.81
CA PRO A 87 -4.69 -0.51 -2.25
C PRO A 87 -3.81 0.48 -3.02
N GLY A 88 -3.67 1.73 -2.54
CA GLY A 88 -2.83 2.73 -3.20
C GLY A 88 -1.37 2.28 -3.39
N ALA A 89 -0.77 1.68 -2.35
CA ALA A 89 0.55 1.07 -2.44
C ALA A 89 0.60 -0.12 -3.42
N GLN A 90 -0.43 -0.96 -3.50
CA GLN A 90 -0.50 -2.03 -4.50
C GLN A 90 -0.50 -1.45 -5.92
N SER A 91 -1.24 -0.37 -6.17
CA SER A 91 -1.17 0.38 -7.44
C SER A 91 0.23 0.95 -7.69
N GLY A 92 0.89 1.50 -6.67
CA GLY A 92 2.28 1.97 -6.76
C GLY A 92 3.24 0.86 -7.17
N VAL A 93 3.16 -0.32 -6.55
CA VAL A 93 3.96 -1.49 -6.92
C VAL A 93 3.65 -1.94 -8.36
N GLY A 94 2.37 -1.98 -8.74
CA GLY A 94 1.92 -2.30 -10.09
C GLY A 94 2.55 -1.38 -11.13
N TRP A 95 2.57 -0.07 -10.85
CA TRP A 95 3.17 0.94 -11.72
C TRP A 95 4.67 0.73 -11.90
N TYR A 96 5.42 0.48 -10.82
CA TYR A 96 6.86 0.22 -10.90
C TYR A 96 7.18 -1.00 -11.77
N TYR A 97 6.39 -2.07 -11.66
CA TYR A 97 6.52 -3.23 -12.56
C TYR A 97 6.14 -2.91 -14.00
N GLU A 98 5.09 -2.12 -14.23
CA GLU A 98 4.65 -1.73 -15.56
C GLU A 98 5.70 -0.91 -16.31
N VAL A 99 6.31 0.07 -15.63
CA VAL A 99 7.31 0.95 -16.25
C VAL A 99 8.74 0.41 -16.15
N GLY A 100 8.98 -0.58 -15.29
CA GLY A 100 10.31 -1.17 -15.04
C GLY A 100 11.31 -0.21 -14.39
N ARG A 101 10.84 0.84 -13.71
CA ARG A 101 11.70 1.89 -13.13
C ARG A 101 12.43 1.36 -11.89
N GLY A 102 13.74 1.53 -11.82
CA GLY A 102 14.55 0.91 -10.76
C GLY A 102 14.65 -0.62 -10.86
N MET A 103 14.24 -1.21 -11.99
CA MET A 103 14.30 -2.65 -12.25
C MET A 103 15.10 -2.95 -13.54
N PRO A 104 15.57 -4.19 -13.75
CA PRO A 104 16.25 -4.56 -15.00
C PRO A 104 15.37 -4.44 -16.26
N ALA A 105 14.06 -4.68 -16.12
CA ALA A 105 13.07 -4.58 -17.18
C ALA A 105 11.65 -4.49 -16.59
N PRO A 106 10.64 -4.01 -17.36
CA PRO A 106 9.24 -4.13 -17.01
C PRO A 106 8.78 -5.58 -16.83
N ASP A 107 7.76 -5.78 -16.00
CA ASP A 107 7.09 -7.07 -15.78
C ASP A 107 5.57 -6.88 -15.75
N LEU A 108 4.94 -7.03 -16.91
CA LEU A 108 3.51 -6.78 -17.06
C LEU A 108 2.64 -7.82 -16.33
N VAL A 109 3.15 -9.03 -16.11
CA VAL A 109 2.46 -10.08 -15.35
C VAL A 109 2.32 -9.66 -13.88
N ARG A 110 3.41 -9.19 -13.28
CA ARG A 110 3.38 -8.68 -11.90
C ARG A 110 2.62 -7.36 -11.80
N ALA A 111 2.72 -6.47 -12.80
CA ALA A 111 1.94 -5.24 -12.83
C ALA A 111 0.42 -5.53 -12.81
N TYR A 112 -0.04 -6.40 -13.71
CA TYR A 112 -1.44 -6.85 -13.77
C TYR A 112 -1.89 -7.43 -12.43
N MET A 113 -1.08 -8.29 -11.82
CA MET A 113 -1.42 -8.90 -10.54
C MET A 113 -1.63 -7.84 -9.45
N TRP A 114 -0.69 -6.91 -9.31
CA TRP A 114 -0.77 -5.86 -8.29
C TRP A 114 -1.93 -4.90 -8.50
N TYR A 115 -2.20 -4.46 -9.74
CA TYR A 115 -3.39 -3.65 -10.01
C TYR A 115 -4.69 -4.43 -9.75
N THR A 116 -4.72 -5.74 -10.00
CA THR A 116 -5.90 -6.57 -9.69
C THR A 116 -6.15 -6.63 -8.19
N LEU A 117 -5.09 -6.84 -7.40
CA LEU A 117 -5.18 -6.85 -5.95
C LEU A 117 -5.62 -5.48 -5.42
N SER A 118 -5.10 -4.40 -6.00
CA SER A 118 -5.49 -3.02 -5.67
C SER A 118 -6.96 -2.75 -5.93
N ALA A 119 -7.47 -3.16 -7.09
CA ALA A 119 -8.89 -3.03 -7.43
C ALA A 119 -9.79 -3.86 -6.47
N ILE A 120 -9.36 -5.07 -6.09
CA ILE A 120 -10.06 -5.88 -5.07
C ILE A 120 -10.03 -5.18 -3.70
N GLY A 121 -8.92 -4.51 -3.38
CA GLY A 121 -8.73 -3.73 -2.17
C GLY A 121 -9.52 -2.41 -2.14
N GLY A 122 -10.11 -1.99 -3.27
CA GLY A 122 -10.99 -0.84 -3.36
C GLY A 122 -10.36 0.44 -3.92
N ASP A 123 -9.20 0.35 -4.59
CA ASP A 123 -8.67 1.48 -5.38
C ASP A 123 -9.47 1.61 -6.70
N PRO A 124 -10.23 2.69 -6.91
CA PRO A 124 -11.01 2.87 -8.13
C PRO A 124 -10.14 3.11 -9.37
N ASP A 125 -8.93 3.66 -9.22
CA ASP A 125 -8.04 3.99 -10.33
C ASP A 125 -7.25 2.76 -10.83
N ALA A 126 -7.18 1.71 -10.00
CA ALA A 126 -6.54 0.45 -10.37
C ALA A 126 -7.24 -0.26 -11.55
N ALA A 127 -8.56 -0.09 -11.70
CA ALA A 127 -9.29 -0.64 -12.84
C ALA A 127 -8.83 -0.04 -14.18
N ILE A 128 -8.58 1.27 -14.22
CA ILE A 128 -8.05 1.95 -15.41
C ILE A 128 -6.64 1.43 -15.72
N SER A 129 -5.81 1.27 -14.69
CA SER A 129 -4.46 0.74 -14.83
C SER A 129 -4.44 -0.70 -15.37
N LEU A 130 -5.41 -1.54 -14.96
CA LEU A 130 -5.61 -2.89 -15.52
C LEU A 130 -5.97 -2.86 -17.01
N GLU A 131 -6.89 -1.98 -17.40
CA GLU A 131 -7.27 -1.83 -18.80
C GLU A 131 -6.10 -1.37 -19.68
N GLU A 132 -5.20 -0.54 -19.15
CA GLU A 132 -4.02 -0.10 -19.87
C GLU A 132 -2.94 -1.19 -19.95
N VAL A 133 -2.70 -1.93 -18.87
CA VAL A 133 -1.65 -2.95 -18.86
C VAL A 133 -2.02 -4.14 -19.74
N VAL A 134 -3.29 -4.56 -19.76
CA VAL A 134 -3.74 -5.73 -20.53
C VAL A 134 -3.59 -5.52 -22.05
N LYS A 135 -3.68 -4.28 -22.53
CA LYS A 135 -3.45 -3.92 -23.95
C LYS A 135 -2.01 -4.18 -24.41
N LYS A 136 -1.07 -4.24 -23.46
CA LYS A 136 0.36 -4.44 -23.71
C LYS A 136 0.78 -5.91 -23.56
N MET A 137 -0.12 -6.77 -23.08
CA MET A 137 0.15 -8.16 -22.72
C MET A 137 -0.24 -9.14 -23.84
N THR A 138 0.50 -10.23 -23.92
CA THR A 138 0.13 -11.42 -24.68
C THR A 138 -0.91 -12.26 -23.93
N LYS A 139 -1.58 -13.17 -24.63
CA LYS A 139 -2.53 -14.12 -24.01
C LYS A 139 -1.86 -14.96 -22.92
N ASP A 140 -0.66 -15.45 -23.18
CA ASP A 140 0.11 -16.27 -22.25
C ASP A 140 0.48 -15.48 -20.97
N GLU A 141 0.80 -14.19 -21.10
CA GLU A 141 1.07 -13.33 -19.94
C GLU A 141 -0.19 -13.08 -19.13
N ILE A 142 -1.34 -12.88 -19.77
CA ILE A 142 -2.63 -12.71 -19.09
C ILE A 142 -2.98 -13.97 -18.30
N GLU A 143 -2.79 -15.15 -18.90
CA GLU A 143 -3.04 -16.43 -18.22
C GLU A 143 -2.13 -16.62 -16.99
N LYS A 144 -0.83 -16.33 -17.14
CA LYS A 144 0.11 -16.33 -16.00
C LYS A 144 -0.29 -15.33 -14.91
N ALA A 145 -0.75 -14.14 -15.30
CA ALA A 145 -1.18 -13.12 -14.35
C ALA A 145 -2.42 -13.57 -13.58
N HIS A 146 -3.40 -14.21 -14.23
CA HIS A 146 -4.57 -14.77 -13.54
C HIS A 146 -4.20 -15.85 -12.53
N ILE A 147 -3.25 -16.72 -12.86
CA ILE A 147 -2.72 -17.73 -11.91
C ILE A 147 -2.11 -17.02 -10.69
N LEU A 148 -1.22 -16.05 -10.93
CA LEU A 148 -0.55 -15.32 -9.86
C LEU A 148 -1.53 -14.52 -8.99
N VAL A 149 -2.56 -13.91 -9.58
CA VAL A 149 -3.65 -13.27 -8.83
C VAL A 149 -4.36 -14.27 -7.93
N GLY A 150 -4.65 -15.47 -8.42
CA GLY A 150 -5.27 -16.54 -7.62
C GLY A 150 -4.45 -16.89 -6.39
N ASP A 151 -3.14 -17.07 -6.57
CA ASP A 151 -2.20 -17.41 -5.48
C ASP A 151 -2.15 -16.31 -4.40
N TYR A 152 -2.05 -15.05 -4.82
CA TYR A 152 -1.91 -13.92 -3.88
C TYR A 152 -3.23 -13.48 -3.26
N LYS A 153 -4.34 -13.55 -4.01
CA LYS A 153 -5.67 -13.15 -3.53
C LYS A 153 -6.05 -13.95 -2.28
N VAL A 154 -5.79 -15.25 -2.26
CA VAL A 154 -6.11 -16.11 -1.11
C VAL A 154 -5.40 -15.66 0.16
N TRP A 155 -4.16 -15.17 0.04
CA TRP A 155 -3.38 -14.71 1.19
C TRP A 155 -3.74 -13.27 1.60
N MET A 156 -3.93 -12.36 0.64
CA MET A 156 -4.19 -10.95 0.92
C MET A 156 -5.65 -10.64 1.27
N TYR A 157 -6.59 -11.37 0.68
CA TYR A 157 -8.04 -11.15 0.83
C TYR A 157 -8.78 -12.47 1.08
N PRO A 158 -8.48 -13.18 2.18
CA PRO A 158 -9.03 -14.52 2.45
C PRO A 158 -10.55 -14.57 2.68
N PHE A 159 -11.19 -13.42 2.90
CA PHE A 159 -12.61 -13.33 3.25
C PHE A 159 -13.47 -12.53 2.25
N ASN A 160 -12.89 -12.16 1.09
CA ASN A 160 -13.57 -11.40 0.03
C ASN A 160 -14.11 -12.30 -1.09
#